data_AF-A0A3D5KZX8-F1
#
_entry.id   AF-A0A3D5KZX8-F1
#
_cell.length_a   1.000
_cell.length_b   1.000
_cell.length_c   1.000
_cell.angle_alpha   90.00
_cell.angle_beta   90.00
_cell.angle_gamma   90.00
#
_symmetry.space_group_name_H-M   'P 1'
#
loop_
_entity.id
_entity.type
_entity.pdbx_description
1 polymer ?
#
loop_
_entity_poly.entity_id
_entity_poly.type
_entity_poly.pdbx_seq_one_letter_code
_entity_poly.pdbx_strand_id
1 'polypeptide(L)'
;MRTVLSILLFAVFAGLVPVLTGLLPCSLLPAGKRTFHRLVITGYMTTFALFEVLGLPVLFFTKLGDFYLLLGMYLAATAAVIVLGIVRTYKSGGVCLPQPVRTLQKARILRKNGDDPSSVIDREALVLWIVFWALLVFEIVMAITHASYDGDDSYYVAQSVQTYQTGTMYHYIPYTGITTSLDGRHAMALLPMWISAVSVLCRLHPAIVSHTLLPVIFLPLADISCYSLMRALLYNKVGNKRGRRMIPAFLVILAV
;
A
#
# COMPACT_ATOMS: atom_id res chain seq x y z
N MET A 1 17.75 -5.38 19.14
CA MET A 1 17.16 -6.59 18.50
C MET A 1 15.62 -6.53 18.40
N ARG A 2 14.88 -6.18 19.47
CA ARG A 2 13.40 -6.08 19.44
C ARG A 2 12.83 -5.06 18.43
N THR A 3 13.43 -3.88 18.32
CA THR A 3 12.98 -2.84 17.36
C THR A 3 13.18 -3.25 15.91
N VAL A 4 14.32 -3.86 15.58
CA VAL A 4 14.61 -4.36 14.22
C VAL A 4 13.58 -5.42 13.82
N LEU A 5 13.25 -6.35 14.72
CA LEU A 5 12.19 -7.33 14.47
C LEU A 5 10.84 -6.66 14.21
N SER A 6 10.49 -5.62 14.97
CA SER A 6 9.23 -4.88 14.84
C SER A 6 9.12 -4.17 13.48
N ILE A 7 10.23 -3.57 13.01
CA ILE A 7 10.32 -2.94 11.68
C ILE A 7 10.22 -4.00 10.57
N LEU A 8 10.87 -5.16 10.74
CA LEU A 8 10.74 -6.26 9.78
C LEU A 8 9.30 -6.78 9.71
N LEU A 9 8.63 -6.93 10.86
CA LEU A 9 7.21 -7.31 10.91
C LEU A 9 6.34 -6.25 10.21
N PHE A 10 6.64 -4.96 10.38
CA PHE A 10 5.95 -3.90 9.65
C PHE A 10 6.12 -4.04 8.14
N ALA A 11 7.36 -4.25 7.68
CA ALA A 11 7.63 -4.47 6.26
C ALA A 11 6.87 -5.68 5.70
N VAL A 12 6.66 -6.71 6.52
CA VAL A 12 5.82 -7.87 6.15
C VAL A 12 4.33 -7.52 6.16
N PHE A 13 3.76 -7.06 7.27
CA PHE A 13 2.31 -6.93 7.43
C PHE A 13 1.70 -5.70 6.77
N ALA A 14 2.44 -4.59 6.72
CA ALA A 14 2.00 -3.37 6.04
C ALA A 14 2.54 -3.27 4.61
N GLY A 15 3.64 -3.96 4.28
CA GLY A 15 4.25 -3.93 2.94
C GLY A 15 3.94 -5.17 2.09
N LEU A 16 4.50 -6.33 2.46
CA LEU A 16 4.45 -7.54 1.66
C LEU A 16 3.05 -8.17 1.61
N VAL A 17 2.39 -8.34 2.76
CA VAL A 17 1.09 -9.01 2.89
C VAL A 17 0.02 -8.31 2.03
N PRO A 18 -0.12 -6.97 2.07
CA PRO A 18 -1.05 -6.27 1.18
C PRO A 18 -0.71 -6.43 -0.30
N VAL A 19 0.56 -6.57 -0.68
CA VAL A 19 0.91 -6.85 -2.09
C VAL A 19 0.52 -8.29 -2.48
N LEU A 20 0.67 -9.26 -1.57
CA LEU A 20 0.32 -10.66 -1.81
C LEU A 20 -1.18 -10.90 -1.92
N THR A 21 -2.01 -10.18 -1.17
CA THR A 21 -3.49 -10.27 -1.31
C THR A 21 -3.95 -9.89 -2.72
N GLY A 22 -3.17 -9.05 -3.41
CA GLY A 22 -3.42 -8.66 -4.80
C GLY A 22 -3.25 -9.79 -5.82
N LEU A 23 -2.63 -10.92 -5.46
CA LEU A 23 -2.43 -12.05 -6.38
C LEU A 23 -3.76 -12.58 -6.91
N LEU A 24 -4.78 -12.67 -6.05
CA LEU A 24 -6.09 -13.15 -6.43
C LEU A 24 -6.77 -12.25 -7.48
N PRO A 25 -7.04 -10.95 -7.22
CA PRO A 25 -7.66 -10.08 -8.23
C PRO A 25 -6.77 -9.90 -9.46
N CYS A 26 -5.44 -9.83 -9.32
CA CYS A 26 -4.54 -9.71 -10.46
C CYS A 26 -4.59 -10.94 -11.38
N SER A 27 -4.77 -12.15 -10.82
CA SER A 27 -4.92 -13.38 -11.61
C SER A 27 -6.19 -13.42 -12.46
N LEU A 28 -7.23 -12.64 -12.10
CA LEU A 28 -8.46 -12.49 -12.88
C LEU A 28 -8.27 -11.62 -14.12
N LEU A 29 -7.21 -10.80 -14.17
CA LEU A 29 -6.92 -9.98 -15.33
C LEU A 29 -6.37 -10.81 -16.50
N PRO A 30 -6.53 -10.36 -17.75
CA PRO A 30 -5.86 -10.95 -18.91
C PRO A 30 -4.34 -10.97 -18.73
N ALA A 31 -3.65 -12.02 -19.20
CA ALA A 31 -2.22 -12.24 -18.95
C ALA A 31 -1.33 -11.02 -19.25
N GLY A 32 -1.56 -10.32 -20.37
CA GLY A 32 -0.80 -9.11 -20.74
C GLY A 32 -1.00 -7.89 -19.84
N LYS A 33 -2.03 -7.92 -18.99
CA LYS A 33 -2.40 -6.85 -18.05
C LYS A 33 -1.94 -7.13 -16.61
N ARG A 34 -1.38 -8.32 -16.32
CA ARG A 34 -0.93 -8.73 -14.98
C ARG A 34 0.45 -8.18 -14.67
N THR A 35 0.53 -6.93 -14.27
CA THR A 35 1.80 -6.21 -14.06
C THR A 35 1.99 -5.85 -12.61
N PHE A 36 3.24 -5.77 -12.14
CA PHE A 36 3.58 -5.50 -10.74
C PHE A 36 2.86 -4.29 -10.12
N HIS A 37 2.84 -3.12 -10.77
CA HIS A 37 2.13 -1.94 -10.24
C HIS A 37 0.63 -2.20 -9.98
N ARG A 38 -0.04 -2.98 -10.84
CA ARG A 38 -1.45 -3.36 -10.63
C ARG A 38 -1.60 -4.37 -9.51
N LEU A 39 -0.65 -5.30 -9.38
CA LEU A 39 -0.61 -6.23 -8.26
C LEU A 39 -0.62 -5.46 -6.93
N VAL A 40 0.27 -4.48 -6.78
CA VAL A 40 0.35 -3.63 -5.59
C VAL A 40 -0.98 -2.91 -5.32
N ILE A 41 -1.53 -2.19 -6.31
CA ILE A 41 -2.78 -1.44 -6.15
C ILE A 41 -3.95 -2.36 -5.78
N THR A 42 -4.16 -3.43 -6.56
CA THR A 42 -5.26 -4.37 -6.30
C THR A 42 -5.09 -5.07 -4.96
N GLY A 43 -3.86 -5.25 -4.49
CA GLY A 43 -3.55 -5.81 -3.19
C GLY A 43 -3.99 -4.91 -2.04
N TYR A 44 -3.55 -3.66 -2.00
CA TYR A 44 -4.00 -2.71 -0.96
C TYR A 44 -5.51 -2.49 -0.99
N MET A 45 -6.11 -2.41 -2.19
CA MET A 45 -7.58 -2.30 -2.31
C MET A 45 -8.28 -3.54 -1.74
N THR A 46 -7.75 -4.74 -1.98
CA THR A 46 -8.30 -5.98 -1.41
C THR A 46 -8.11 -6.03 0.09
N THR A 47 -6.95 -5.62 0.60
CA THR A 47 -6.65 -5.52 2.03
C THR A 47 -7.64 -4.60 2.74
N PHE A 48 -7.87 -3.39 2.23
CA PHE A 48 -8.83 -2.47 2.83
C PHE A 48 -10.27 -2.97 2.70
N ALA A 49 -10.66 -3.51 1.53
CA ALA A 49 -11.99 -4.07 1.35
C ALA A 49 -12.26 -5.25 2.29
N LEU A 50 -11.30 -6.17 2.47
CA LEU A 50 -11.43 -7.28 3.42
C LEU A 50 -11.57 -6.77 4.84
N PHE A 51 -10.76 -5.78 5.22
CA PHE A 51 -10.80 -5.21 6.56
C PHE A 51 -12.13 -4.50 6.82
N GLU A 52 -12.69 -3.82 5.82
CA GLU A 52 -13.99 -3.14 5.91
C GLU A 52 -15.17 -4.12 6.00
N VAL A 53 -15.21 -5.10 5.11
CA VAL A 53 -16.26 -6.12 5.05
C VAL A 53 -16.31 -6.97 6.32
N LEU A 54 -15.17 -7.23 6.96
CA LEU A 54 -15.13 -7.96 8.23
C LEU A 54 -15.31 -7.03 9.44
N GLY A 55 -14.76 -5.82 9.38
CA GLY A 55 -14.75 -4.86 10.47
C GLY A 55 -16.13 -4.33 10.80
N LEU A 56 -16.94 -3.98 9.80
CA LEU A 56 -18.27 -3.42 10.05
C LEU A 56 -19.20 -4.42 10.77
N PRO A 57 -19.34 -5.69 10.34
CA PRO A 57 -20.12 -6.67 11.08
C PRO A 57 -19.60 -6.89 12.51
N VAL A 58 -18.29 -7.00 12.70
CA VAL A 58 -17.73 -7.19 14.05
C VAL A 58 -18.04 -5.97 14.93
N LEU A 59 -17.90 -4.76 14.39
CA LEU A 59 -18.21 -3.52 15.10
C LEU A 59 -19.66 -3.46 15.58
N PHE A 60 -20.62 -3.79 14.71
CA PHE A 60 -22.04 -3.65 15.03
C PHE A 60 -22.63 -4.82 15.83
N PHE A 61 -22.14 -6.05 15.61
CA PHE A 61 -22.79 -7.25 16.15
C PHE A 61 -22.07 -7.88 17.33
N THR A 62 -20.90 -7.38 17.72
CA THR A 62 -20.15 -7.93 18.86
C THR A 62 -20.12 -6.97 20.03
N LYS A 63 -19.94 -7.51 21.23
CA LYS A 63 -19.91 -6.72 22.46
C LYS A 63 -18.70 -5.78 22.44
N LEU A 64 -18.95 -4.48 22.47
CA LEU A 64 -17.94 -3.41 22.43
C LEU A 64 -17.04 -3.40 21.16
N GLY A 65 -17.49 -4.00 20.06
CA GLY A 65 -16.69 -4.12 18.84
C GLY A 65 -15.36 -4.83 19.11
N ASP A 66 -15.41 -6.15 19.33
CA ASP A 66 -14.25 -6.95 19.71
C ASP A 66 -13.15 -6.90 18.63
N PHE A 67 -12.10 -6.15 18.92
CA PHE A 67 -11.01 -5.91 17.99
C PHE A 67 -10.16 -7.16 17.75
N TYR A 68 -9.99 -8.03 18.75
CA TYR A 68 -9.17 -9.23 18.59
C TYR A 68 -9.89 -10.30 17.78
N LEU A 69 -11.21 -10.38 17.90
CA LEU A 69 -12.04 -11.18 16.99
C LEU A 69 -11.89 -10.69 15.54
N LEU A 70 -12.01 -9.38 15.30
CA LEU A 70 -11.77 -8.81 13.97
C LEU A 70 -10.37 -9.16 13.45
N LEU A 71 -9.34 -8.96 14.27
CA LEU A 71 -7.96 -9.25 13.89
C LEU A 71 -7.77 -10.72 13.49
N GLY A 72 -8.32 -11.66 14.27
CA GLY A 72 -8.29 -13.08 13.95
C GLY A 72 -8.99 -13.42 12.64
N MET A 73 -10.21 -12.91 12.44
CA MET A 73 -10.98 -13.09 11.20
C MET A 73 -10.24 -12.50 9.99
N TYR A 74 -9.68 -11.30 10.13
CA TYR A 74 -8.95 -10.61 9.09
C TYR A 74 -7.68 -11.36 8.68
N LEU A 75 -6.90 -11.89 9.63
CA LEU A 75 -5.72 -12.70 9.33
C LEU A 75 -6.09 -14.00 8.61
N ALA A 76 -7.15 -14.69 9.06
CA ALA A 76 -7.63 -15.91 8.43
C ALA A 76 -8.10 -15.65 6.98
N ALA A 77 -8.90 -14.60 6.77
CA ALA A 77 -9.37 -14.22 5.44
C ALA A 77 -8.21 -13.79 4.52
N THR A 78 -7.27 -13.00 5.04
CA THR A 78 -6.05 -12.58 4.32
C THR A 78 -5.22 -13.79 3.88
N ALA A 79 -5.00 -14.75 4.78
CA ALA A 79 -4.29 -15.98 4.44
C ALA A 79 -5.01 -16.79 3.36
N ALA A 80 -6.34 -16.95 3.48
CA ALA A 80 -7.14 -17.64 2.48
C ALA A 80 -7.05 -16.98 1.10
N VAL A 81 -7.17 -15.64 1.02
CA VAL A 81 -7.06 -14.88 -0.23
C VAL A 81 -5.66 -15.03 -0.85
N ILE A 82 -4.61 -14.98 -0.04
CA ILE A 82 -3.23 -15.19 -0.53
C ILE A 82 -3.06 -16.61 -1.09
N VAL A 83 -3.52 -17.64 -0.36
CA VAL A 83 -3.42 -19.03 -0.82
C VAL A 83 -4.18 -19.25 -2.13
N LEU A 84 -5.43 -18.77 -2.22
CA LEU A 84 -6.23 -18.84 -3.44
C LEU A 84 -5.57 -18.06 -4.59
N GLY A 85 -5.00 -16.89 -4.28
CA GLY A 85 -4.26 -16.06 -5.22
C GLY A 85 -3.02 -16.74 -5.77
N ILE A 86 -2.22 -17.40 -4.93
CA ILE A 86 -1.04 -18.17 -5.33
C ILE A 86 -1.45 -19.33 -6.23
N VAL A 87 -2.41 -20.16 -5.81
CA VAL A 87 -2.88 -21.32 -6.58
C VAL A 87 -3.38 -20.89 -7.96
N ARG A 88 -4.19 -19.83 -8.01
CA ARG A 88 -4.75 -19.33 -9.27
C ARG A 88 -3.68 -18.70 -10.16
N THR A 89 -2.79 -17.89 -9.60
CA THR A 89 -1.69 -17.26 -10.34
C THR A 89 -0.76 -18.31 -10.95
N TYR A 90 -0.44 -19.37 -10.21
CA TYR A 90 0.34 -20.50 -10.70
C TYR A 90 -0.33 -21.18 -11.90
N LYS A 91 -1.62 -21.49 -11.82
CA LYS A 91 -2.39 -22.08 -12.94
C LYS A 91 -2.55 -21.16 -14.14
N SER A 92 -2.53 -19.84 -13.92
CA SER A 92 -2.87 -18.86 -14.95
C SER A 92 -1.65 -18.33 -15.73
N GLY A 93 -0.43 -18.77 -15.42
CA GLY A 93 0.79 -18.32 -16.11
C GLY A 93 1.51 -17.12 -15.46
N GLY A 94 1.27 -16.85 -14.17
CA GLY A 94 2.05 -15.92 -13.38
C GLY A 94 1.70 -14.43 -13.53
N VAL A 95 2.50 -13.58 -12.87
CA VAL A 95 2.47 -12.11 -12.96
C VAL A 95 3.68 -11.65 -13.77
N CYS A 96 3.49 -10.70 -14.68
CA CYS A 96 4.57 -10.09 -15.44
C CYS A 96 5.53 -9.34 -14.50
N LEU A 97 6.83 -9.56 -14.72
CA LEU A 97 7.91 -8.88 -14.01
C LEU A 97 7.80 -7.34 -14.09
N PRO A 98 8.35 -6.62 -13.09
CA PRO A 98 8.42 -5.16 -13.10
C PRO A 98 9.07 -4.61 -14.37
N GLN A 99 8.62 -3.43 -14.82
CA GLN A 99 9.19 -2.78 -16.00
C GLN A 99 10.71 -2.62 -15.99
N PRO A 100 11.37 -2.14 -14.91
CA PRO A 100 12.83 -2.00 -14.92
C PRO A 100 13.52 -3.35 -15.14
N VAL A 101 13.01 -4.43 -14.56
CA VAL A 101 13.54 -5.79 -14.75
C VAL A 101 13.38 -6.24 -16.20
N ARG A 102 12.22 -5.99 -16.83
CA ARG A 102 11.99 -6.32 -18.24
C ARG A 102 12.86 -5.49 -19.18
N THR A 103 13.07 -4.21 -18.87
CA THR A 103 13.94 -3.31 -19.64
C THR A 103 15.40 -3.73 -19.54
N LEU A 104 15.88 -4.10 -18.34
CA LEU A 104 17.23 -4.63 -18.12
C LEU A 104 17.43 -5.98 -18.82
N GLN A 105 16.44 -6.89 -18.76
CA GLN A 105 16.49 -8.16 -19.49
C GLN A 105 16.56 -7.92 -21.00
N LYS A 106 15.71 -7.03 -21.55
CA LYS A 106 15.76 -6.67 -22.97
C LYS A 106 17.08 -6.04 -23.38
N ALA A 107 17.60 -5.10 -22.59
CA ALA A 107 18.89 -4.47 -22.85
C ALA A 107 20.04 -5.48 -22.81
N ARG A 108 19.99 -6.45 -21.89
CA ARG A 108 20.95 -7.55 -21.81
C ARG A 108 20.89 -8.48 -23.02
N ILE A 109 19.69 -8.78 -23.52
CA ILE A 109 19.48 -9.58 -24.74
C ILE A 109 20.00 -8.83 -25.97
N LEU A 110 19.67 -7.55 -26.12
CA LEU A 110 20.16 -6.70 -27.23
C LEU A 110 21.68 -6.60 -27.23
N ARG A 111 22.30 -6.36 -26.06
CA ARG A 111 23.76 -6.34 -25.90
C ARG A 111 24.40 -7.68 -26.25
N LYS A 112 23.72 -8.81 -25.99
CA LYS A 112 24.18 -10.16 -26.37
C LYS A 112 24.08 -10.41 -27.87
N ASN A 113 23.12 -9.77 -28.54
CA ASN A 113 22.90 -9.88 -29.98
C ASN A 113 23.73 -8.88 -30.81
N GLY A 114 24.52 -8.02 -30.16
CA GLY A 114 25.36 -7.01 -30.84
C GLY A 114 24.63 -5.71 -31.21
N ASP A 115 23.36 -5.57 -30.81
CA ASP A 115 22.57 -4.36 -31.05
C ASP A 115 22.84 -3.26 -30.01
N ASP A 116 22.81 -2.00 -30.43
CA ASP A 116 23.06 -0.86 -29.56
C ASP A 116 21.92 -0.67 -28.51
N PRO A 117 22.20 -0.85 -27.19
CA PRO A 117 21.21 -0.70 -26.14
C PRO A 117 20.75 0.76 -25.94
N SER A 118 21.47 1.73 -26.54
CA SER A 118 21.17 3.16 -26.46
C SER A 118 19.77 3.53 -27.01
N SER A 119 19.21 2.69 -27.88
CA SER A 119 17.84 2.83 -28.42
C SER A 119 16.73 2.60 -27.37
N VAL A 120 17.05 1.94 -26.26
CA VAL A 120 16.09 1.58 -25.21
C VAL A 120 16.06 2.59 -24.07
N ILE A 121 17.21 3.19 -23.74
CA ILE A 121 17.40 4.08 -22.60
C ILE A 121 17.39 5.54 -23.08
N ASP A 122 16.30 6.24 -22.80
CA ASP A 122 16.18 7.66 -23.10
C ASP A 122 16.78 8.49 -21.94
N ARG A 123 17.87 9.24 -22.22
CA ARG A 123 18.60 10.00 -21.20
C ARG A 123 17.72 11.04 -20.50
N GLU A 124 16.83 11.68 -21.24
CA GLU A 124 15.88 12.65 -20.65
C GLU A 124 14.91 11.98 -19.70
N ALA A 125 14.36 10.82 -20.08
CA ALA A 125 13.48 10.06 -19.21
C ALA A 125 14.22 9.57 -17.95
N LEU A 126 15.50 9.18 -18.07
CA LEU A 126 16.33 8.81 -16.94
C LEU A 126 16.50 9.97 -15.96
N VAL A 127 16.83 11.17 -16.44
CA VAL A 127 16.96 12.37 -15.60
C VAL A 127 15.65 12.66 -14.88
N LEU A 128 14.51 12.60 -15.57
CA LEU A 128 13.20 12.81 -14.95
C LEU A 128 12.88 11.76 -13.87
N TRP A 129 13.26 10.50 -14.08
CA TRP A 129 13.12 9.47 -13.04
C TRP A 129 14.00 9.75 -11.82
N ILE A 130 15.25 10.20 -12.02
CA ILE A 130 16.14 10.58 -10.92
C ILE A 130 15.55 11.73 -10.12
N VAL A 131 15.04 12.76 -10.82
CA VAL A 131 14.36 13.90 -10.18
C VAL A 131 13.15 13.44 -9.39
N PHE A 132 12.30 12.59 -9.99
CA PHE A 132 11.14 12.03 -9.29
C PHE A 132 11.54 11.26 -8.02
N TRP A 133 12.54 10.38 -8.09
CA TRP A 133 12.99 9.64 -6.90
C TRP A 133 13.56 10.57 -5.82
N ALA A 134 14.26 11.64 -6.21
CA ALA A 134 14.75 12.63 -5.27
C ALA A 134 13.59 13.38 -4.58
N LEU A 135 12.55 13.74 -5.35
CA LEU A 135 11.33 14.36 -4.81
C LEU A 135 10.58 13.41 -3.87
N LEU A 136 10.37 12.15 -4.25
CA LEU A 136 9.70 11.18 -3.38
C LEU A 136 10.45 10.97 -2.05
N VAL A 137 11.79 10.91 -2.09
CA VAL A 137 12.59 10.83 -0.86
C VAL A 137 12.41 12.10 -0.03
N PHE A 138 12.42 13.27 -0.67
CA PHE A 138 12.17 14.55 0.00
C PHE A 138 10.78 14.58 0.64
N GLU A 139 9.72 14.20 -0.07
CA GLU A 139 8.34 14.12 0.44
C GLU A 139 8.23 13.17 1.64
N ILE A 140 8.85 11.99 1.58
CA ILE A 140 8.87 11.04 2.70
C ILE A 140 9.56 11.66 3.92
N VAL A 141 10.71 12.32 3.73
CA VAL A 141 11.42 13.01 4.82
C VAL A 141 10.58 14.14 5.39
N MET A 142 9.94 14.94 4.54
CA MET A 142 9.06 16.04 4.97
C MET A 142 7.83 15.51 5.70
N ALA A 143 7.20 14.43 5.23
CA ALA A 143 6.05 13.82 5.89
C ALA A 143 6.38 13.28 7.29
N ILE A 144 7.60 12.76 7.48
CA ILE A 144 8.06 12.24 8.78
C ILE A 144 8.47 13.38 9.74
N THR A 145 9.12 14.43 9.22
CA THR A 145 9.72 15.49 10.06
C THR A 145 8.80 16.68 10.30
N HIS A 146 7.90 16.96 9.36
CA HIS A 146 6.98 18.10 9.36
C HIS A 146 5.52 17.62 9.28
N ALA A 147 5.19 16.53 10.01
CA ALA A 147 3.82 16.06 10.11
C ALA A 147 2.89 17.19 10.61
N SER A 148 1.81 17.45 9.87
CA SER A 148 0.77 18.39 10.29
C SER A 148 -0.18 17.71 11.26
N TYR A 149 -0.27 18.23 12.49
CA TYR A 149 -1.20 17.73 13.50
C TYR A 149 -2.48 18.58 13.43
N ASP A 150 -3.51 18.04 12.76
CA ASP A 150 -4.83 18.65 12.74
C ASP A 150 -5.82 17.94 13.69
N GLY A 151 -7.06 18.45 13.72
CA GLY A 151 -8.11 17.90 14.58
C GLY A 151 -8.49 16.46 14.24
N ASP A 152 -8.37 16.07 12.96
CA ASP A 152 -8.75 14.73 12.49
C ASP A 152 -7.62 13.73 12.76
N ASP A 153 -6.36 14.12 12.53
CA ASP A 153 -5.18 13.32 12.84
C ASP A 153 -5.12 12.99 14.33
N SER A 154 -5.26 14.01 15.18
CA SER A 154 -5.31 13.82 16.64
C SER A 154 -6.47 12.92 17.08
N TYR A 155 -7.61 12.96 16.39
CA TYR A 155 -8.73 12.07 16.65
C TYR A 155 -8.44 10.62 16.25
N TYR A 156 -8.10 10.38 14.99
CA TYR A 156 -7.98 9.04 14.42
C TYR A 156 -6.73 8.29 14.89
N VAL A 157 -5.63 9.00 15.16
CA VAL A 157 -4.45 8.39 15.77
C VAL A 157 -4.74 8.00 17.21
N ALA A 158 -5.39 8.89 17.99
CA ALA A 158 -5.80 8.55 19.35
C ALA A 158 -6.81 7.38 19.36
N GLN A 159 -7.75 7.33 18.42
CA GLN A 159 -8.66 6.20 18.26
C GLN A 159 -7.91 4.88 18.02
N SER A 160 -6.85 4.90 17.19
CA SER A 160 -5.98 3.74 16.96
C SER A 160 -5.26 3.30 18.24
N VAL A 161 -4.79 4.27 19.06
CA VAL A 161 -4.16 4.02 20.37
C VAL A 161 -5.15 3.41 21.36
N GLN A 162 -6.37 3.94 21.44
CA GLN A 162 -7.42 3.42 22.33
C GLN A 162 -7.74 1.96 21.99
N THR A 163 -7.93 1.63 20.72
CA THR A 163 -8.18 0.25 20.31
C THR A 163 -6.98 -0.65 20.57
N TYR A 164 -5.77 -0.18 20.33
CA TYR A 164 -4.53 -0.91 20.65
C TYR A 164 -4.42 -1.24 22.15
N GLN A 165 -4.85 -0.35 23.04
CA GLN A 165 -4.75 -0.52 24.49
C GLN A 165 -5.92 -1.31 25.09
N THR A 166 -7.14 -1.09 24.59
CA THR A 166 -8.37 -1.62 25.20
C THR A 166 -8.89 -2.88 24.52
N GLY A 167 -8.50 -3.14 23.27
CA GLY A 167 -9.07 -4.23 22.47
C GLY A 167 -10.52 -4.00 22.04
N THR A 168 -11.01 -2.76 22.10
CA THR A 168 -12.38 -2.39 21.71
C THR A 168 -12.36 -1.37 20.57
N MET A 169 -13.40 -1.38 19.74
CA MET A 169 -13.52 -0.46 18.60
C MET A 169 -14.60 0.59 18.87
N TYR A 170 -14.26 1.88 18.75
CA TYR A 170 -15.21 3.01 18.82
C TYR A 170 -16.09 3.13 20.07
N HIS A 171 -15.64 2.58 21.20
CA HIS A 171 -16.35 2.65 22.50
C HIS A 171 -15.65 3.54 23.55
N TYR A 172 -14.61 4.25 23.14
CA TYR A 172 -13.87 5.20 23.99
C TYR A 172 -13.73 6.51 23.24
N ILE A 173 -13.98 7.62 23.92
CA ILE A 173 -13.84 8.96 23.33
C ILE A 173 -12.34 9.29 23.24
N PRO A 174 -11.78 9.55 22.05
CA PRO A 174 -10.34 9.81 21.90
C PRO A 174 -9.81 10.99 22.72
N TYR A 175 -10.62 12.02 22.94
CA TYR A 175 -10.24 13.23 23.67
C TYR A 175 -10.17 13.08 25.19
N THR A 176 -10.94 12.16 25.76
CA THR A 176 -11.10 12.05 27.23
C THR A 176 -10.75 10.66 27.76
N GLY A 177 -10.72 9.64 26.91
CA GLY A 177 -10.51 8.24 27.30
C GLY A 177 -11.67 7.64 28.09
N ILE A 178 -12.81 8.35 28.18
CA ILE A 178 -14.00 7.86 28.86
C ILE A 178 -14.75 6.90 27.94
N THR A 179 -15.35 5.85 28.52
CA THR A 179 -16.22 4.92 27.79
C THR A 179 -17.47 5.63 27.28
N THR A 180 -17.91 5.24 26.10
CA THR A 180 -19.10 5.80 25.47
C THR A 180 -19.90 4.72 24.74
N SER A 181 -21.13 5.04 24.36
CA SER A 181 -21.85 4.28 23.34
C SER A 181 -21.08 4.32 22.02
N LEU A 182 -21.42 3.42 21.09
CA LEU A 182 -20.78 3.38 19.77
C LEU A 182 -20.79 4.78 19.13
N ASP A 183 -19.61 5.28 18.78
CA ASP A 183 -19.47 6.53 18.07
C ASP A 183 -19.89 6.38 16.60
N GLY A 184 -21.19 6.52 16.35
CA GLY A 184 -21.77 6.33 15.02
C GLY A 184 -21.24 7.28 13.94
N ARG A 185 -20.68 8.44 14.32
CA ARG A 185 -20.14 9.40 13.35
C ARG A 185 -18.84 8.90 12.72
N HIS A 186 -17.98 8.26 13.51
CA HIS A 186 -16.66 7.80 13.05
C HIS A 186 -16.55 6.28 12.96
N ALA A 187 -17.55 5.54 13.40
CA ALA A 187 -17.62 4.07 13.40
C ALA A 187 -17.27 3.43 12.04
N MET A 188 -17.61 4.08 10.93
CA MET A 188 -17.33 3.54 9.59
C MET A 188 -15.88 3.75 9.14
N ALA A 189 -15.08 4.55 9.86
CA ALA A 189 -13.66 4.70 9.56
C ALA A 189 -12.91 3.46 10.05
N LEU A 190 -12.61 2.49 9.19
CA LEU A 190 -11.86 1.30 9.62
C LEU A 190 -10.35 1.40 9.41
N LEU A 191 -9.86 2.49 8.80
CA LEU A 191 -8.43 2.75 8.69
C LEU A 191 -7.74 2.85 10.07
N PRO A 192 -8.26 3.57 11.09
CA PRO A 192 -7.68 3.57 12.44
C PRO A 192 -7.59 2.17 13.07
N MET A 193 -8.61 1.34 12.83
CA MET A 193 -8.63 -0.04 13.32
C MET A 193 -7.60 -0.89 12.60
N TRP A 194 -7.40 -0.68 11.29
CA TRP A 194 -6.33 -1.33 10.53
C TRP A 194 -4.94 -0.90 11.00
N ILE A 195 -4.75 0.39 11.34
CA ILE A 195 -3.51 0.88 11.95
C ILE A 195 -3.26 0.18 13.29
N SER A 196 -4.29 0.06 14.15
CA SER A 196 -4.20 -0.72 15.39
C SER A 196 -3.81 -2.19 15.11
N ALA A 197 -4.38 -2.82 14.09
CA ALA A 197 -4.04 -4.20 13.70
C ALA A 197 -2.57 -4.33 13.31
N VAL A 198 -2.08 -3.45 12.45
CA VAL A 198 -0.65 -3.39 12.09
C VAL A 198 0.21 -3.17 13.33
N SER A 199 -0.17 -2.24 14.21
CA SER A 199 0.52 -1.96 15.47
C SER A 199 0.62 -3.16 16.40
N VAL A 200 -0.47 -3.90 16.62
CA VAL A 200 -0.47 -5.12 17.44
C VAL A 200 0.43 -6.20 16.83
N LEU A 201 0.33 -6.42 15.51
CA LEU A 201 1.13 -7.43 14.82
C LEU A 201 2.63 -7.11 14.84
N CYS A 202 2.97 -5.83 14.74
CA CYS A 202 4.35 -5.36 14.68
C CYS A 202 4.94 -5.00 16.05
N ARG A 203 4.11 -4.94 17.10
CA ARG A 203 4.48 -4.46 18.45
C ARG A 203 4.99 -3.03 18.45
N LEU A 204 4.33 -2.16 17.69
CA LEU A 204 4.67 -0.75 17.54
C LEU A 204 3.51 0.13 18.00
N HIS A 205 3.83 1.22 18.69
CA HIS A 205 2.82 2.18 19.11
C HIS A 205 2.11 2.79 17.88
N PRO A 206 0.76 2.89 17.84
CA PRO A 206 0.03 3.40 16.68
C PRO A 206 0.50 4.77 16.19
N ALA A 207 0.84 5.70 17.09
CA ALA A 207 1.42 6.99 16.69
C ALA A 207 2.72 6.87 15.87
N ILE A 208 3.59 5.91 16.20
CA ILE A 208 4.83 5.66 15.42
C ILE A 208 4.47 5.09 14.05
N VAL A 209 3.50 4.17 14.00
CA VAL A 209 3.02 3.61 12.74
C VAL A 209 2.46 4.73 11.87
N SER A 210 1.55 5.56 12.39
CA SER A 210 0.89 6.64 11.65
C SER A 210 1.85 7.72 11.15
N HIS A 211 2.71 8.27 12.01
CA HIS A 211 3.50 9.45 11.66
C HIS A 211 4.89 9.14 11.08
N THR A 212 5.36 7.89 11.18
CA THR A 212 6.71 7.55 10.70
C THR A 212 6.70 6.45 9.64
N LEU A 213 5.91 5.39 9.83
CA LEU A 213 6.00 4.21 8.99
C LEU A 213 5.01 4.19 7.83
N LEU A 214 3.78 4.68 8.03
CA LEU A 214 2.78 4.76 6.96
C LEU A 214 3.18 5.69 5.82
N PRO A 215 3.79 6.87 6.03
CA PRO A 215 4.23 7.73 4.92
C PRO A 215 5.17 6.99 3.95
N VAL A 216 6.04 6.13 4.47
CA VAL A 216 6.98 5.31 3.68
C VAL A 216 6.25 4.31 2.76
N ILE A 217 5.01 3.94 3.10
CA ILE A 217 4.20 3.00 2.31
C ILE A 217 3.18 3.74 1.44
N PHE A 218 2.45 4.71 2.01
CA PHE A 218 1.31 5.35 1.37
C PHE A 218 1.72 6.36 0.29
N LEU A 219 2.84 7.09 0.46
CA LEU A 219 3.34 7.98 -0.59
C LEU A 219 3.74 7.19 -1.85
N PRO A 220 4.60 6.14 -1.77
CA PRO A 220 4.86 5.31 -2.94
C PRO A 220 3.61 4.62 -3.51
N LEU A 221 2.64 4.24 -2.67
CA LEU A 221 1.38 3.65 -3.13
C LEU A 221 0.55 4.66 -3.95
N ALA A 222 0.51 5.92 -3.53
CA ALA A 222 -0.15 7.01 -4.26
C ALA A 222 0.54 7.23 -5.62
N ASP A 223 1.88 7.27 -5.65
CA ASP A 223 2.63 7.40 -6.90
C ASP A 223 2.45 6.22 -7.84
N ILE A 224 2.43 4.99 -7.31
CA ILE A 224 2.15 3.79 -8.09
C ILE A 224 0.75 3.86 -8.72
N SER A 225 -0.21 4.44 -7.99
CA SER A 225 -1.59 4.66 -8.48
C SER A 225 -1.61 5.71 -9.60
N CYS A 226 -0.93 6.84 -9.43
CA CYS A 226 -0.77 7.87 -10.44
C CYS A 226 -0.05 7.34 -11.69
N TYR A 227 1.01 6.54 -11.49
CA TYR A 227 1.71 5.84 -12.55
C TYR A 227 0.78 4.88 -13.32
N SER A 228 -0.06 4.13 -12.62
CA SER A 228 -1.04 3.21 -13.22
C SER A 228 -2.05 3.96 -14.10
N LEU A 229 -2.59 5.07 -13.57
CA LEU A 229 -3.51 5.95 -14.26
C LEU A 229 -2.86 6.53 -15.53
N MET A 230 -1.68 7.11 -15.40
CA MET A 230 -0.96 7.71 -16.52
C MET A 230 -0.64 6.67 -17.61
N ARG A 231 -0.28 5.45 -17.21
CA ARG A 231 -0.04 4.36 -18.16
C ARG A 231 -1.33 3.91 -18.88
N ALA A 232 -2.48 3.98 -18.22
CA ALA A 232 -3.77 3.72 -18.84
C ALA A 232 -4.13 4.82 -19.84
N LEU A 233 -3.90 6.09 -19.50
CA LEU A 233 -4.15 7.25 -20.39
C LEU A 233 -3.21 7.26 -21.61
N LEU A 234 -1.95 6.89 -21.43
CA LEU A 234 -0.94 6.87 -22.49
C LEU A 234 -0.85 5.55 -23.26
N TYR A 235 -1.81 4.62 -23.11
CA TYR A 235 -1.72 3.24 -23.60
C TYR A 235 -1.19 3.13 -25.05
N ASN A 236 -1.66 3.97 -25.97
CA ASN A 236 -1.25 3.97 -27.38
C ASN A 236 0.15 4.58 -27.65
N LYS A 237 0.75 5.27 -26.67
CA LYS A 237 2.01 6.02 -26.78
C LYS A 237 3.14 5.43 -25.94
N VAL A 238 2.89 4.43 -25.09
CA VAL A 238 3.89 3.80 -24.20
C VAL A 238 5.12 3.25 -24.95
N GLY A 239 4.97 2.86 -26.22
CA GLY A 239 6.07 2.39 -27.07
C GLY A 239 6.99 3.48 -27.62
N ASN A 240 6.49 4.71 -27.76
CA ASN A 240 7.18 5.84 -28.37
C ASN A 240 8.09 6.56 -27.37
N LYS A 241 9.19 7.17 -27.86
CA LYS A 241 10.11 7.99 -27.05
C LYS A 241 9.35 9.03 -26.21
N ARG A 242 8.35 9.71 -26.81
CA ARG A 242 7.49 10.68 -26.12
C ARG A 242 6.74 10.08 -24.93
N GLY A 243 6.15 8.88 -25.07
CA GLY A 243 5.43 8.24 -23.97
C GLY A 243 6.34 7.83 -22.81
N ARG A 244 7.59 7.44 -23.11
CA ARG A 244 8.59 7.10 -22.07
C ARG A 244 8.99 8.32 -21.23
N ARG A 245 8.99 9.53 -21.81
CA ARG A 245 9.28 10.80 -21.11
C ARG A 245 8.08 11.34 -20.33
N MET A 246 6.87 11.18 -20.87
CA MET A 246 5.66 11.75 -20.27
C MET A 246 5.30 11.12 -18.91
N ILE A 247 5.59 9.84 -18.69
CA ILE A 247 5.30 9.18 -17.41
C ILE A 247 6.09 9.80 -16.26
N PRO A 248 7.44 9.83 -16.27
CA PRO A 248 8.19 10.45 -15.18
C PRO A 248 7.96 11.96 -15.11
N ALA A 249 7.76 12.67 -16.24
CA ALA A 249 7.43 14.09 -16.20
C ALA A 249 6.12 14.37 -15.45
N PHE A 250 5.09 13.54 -15.66
CA PHE A 250 3.81 13.66 -14.96
C PHE A 250 3.95 13.40 -13.46
N LEU A 251 4.73 12.38 -13.08
CA LEU A 251 4.98 12.09 -11.67
C LEU A 251 5.77 13.22 -11.00
N VAL A 252 6.77 13.80 -11.67
CA VAL A 252 7.47 14.99 -11.17
C VAL A 252 6.51 16.16 -10.97
N ILE A 253 5.58 16.40 -11.91
CA ILE A 253 4.60 17.49 -11.78
C ILE A 253 3.64 17.26 -10.60
N LEU A 254 3.28 16.02 -10.30
CA LEU A 254 2.43 15.70 -9.14
C LEU A 254 3.17 15.76 -7.81
N ALA A 255 4.48 15.51 -7.81
CA ALA A 255 5.33 15.52 -6.63
C ALA A 255 5.88 16.92 -6.26
N VAL A 256 5.41 17.97 -6.94
CA VAL A 256 5.74 19.38 -6.70
C VAL A 256 4.47 20.11 -6.27
#